data_AF-A0A941WGN6-F1
#
_entry.id   AF-A0A941WGN6-F1
#
_cell.length_a   1.000
_cell.length_b   1.000
_cell.length_c   1.000
_cell.angle_alpha   90.00
_cell.angle_beta   90.00
_cell.angle_gamma   90.00
#
_symmetry.space_group_name_H-M   'P 1'
#
loop_
_entity.id
_entity.type
_entity.pdbx_description
1 polymer ?
#
loop_
_entity_poly.entity_id
_entity_poly.type
_entity_poly.pdbx_seq_one_letter_code
_entity_poly.pdbx_strand_id
1 'polypeptide(L)'
;IVDKRTGKGAFFRLYNNYLGYTEIGWPIFSFYNGYFIQNIEPANLKSTLENALKSNKLTEEEKAELTTLAESIHENDNNIIILAKLKH
;
A
#
# COMPACT_ATOMS: atom_id res chain seq x y z
N ILE A 1 -12.73 -3.97 -12.08
CA ILE A 1 -13.13 -5.34 -11.67
C ILE A 1 -14.20 -5.89 -12.59
N VAL A 2 -14.24 -7.20 -12.81
CA VAL A 2 -15.25 -7.87 -13.66
C VAL A 2 -15.87 -9.03 -12.88
N ASP A 3 -17.18 -9.05 -12.78
CA ASP A 3 -17.92 -10.23 -12.35
C ASP A 3 -17.92 -11.26 -13.49
N LYS A 4 -17.26 -12.40 -13.28
CA LYS A 4 -17.12 -13.45 -14.29
C LYS A 4 -18.44 -14.18 -14.60
N ARG A 5 -19.44 -14.13 -13.72
CA ARG A 5 -20.75 -14.77 -13.95
C ARG A 5 -21.64 -13.92 -14.84
N THR A 6 -21.65 -12.61 -14.61
CA THR A 6 -22.55 -11.68 -15.31
C THR A 6 -21.86 -10.92 -16.46
N GLY A 7 -20.52 -10.95 -16.53
CA GLY A 7 -19.73 -10.19 -17.50
C GLY A 7 -19.70 -8.68 -17.23
N LYS A 8 -20.35 -8.22 -16.14
CA LYS A 8 -20.43 -6.79 -15.82
C LYS A 8 -19.11 -6.29 -15.23
N GLY A 9 -18.64 -5.18 -15.78
CA GLY A 9 -17.44 -4.49 -15.32
C GLY A 9 -17.77 -3.28 -14.44
N ALA A 10 -16.83 -2.93 -13.56
CA ALA A 10 -16.85 -1.68 -12.81
C ALA A 10 -15.43 -1.13 -12.64
N PHE A 11 -15.31 0.18 -12.49
CA PHE A 11 -14.06 0.84 -12.09
C PHE A 11 -13.89 0.75 -10.57
N PHE A 12 -12.64 0.73 -10.10
CA PHE A 12 -12.32 0.76 -8.68
C PHE A 12 -11.10 1.63 -8.46
N ARG A 13 -10.99 2.16 -7.24
CA ARG A 13 -9.77 2.75 -6.70
C ARG A 13 -9.27 1.84 -5.59
N LEU A 14 -7.95 1.69 -5.49
CA LEU A 14 -7.32 0.87 -4.47
C LEU A 14 -6.66 1.79 -3.46
N TYR A 15 -6.93 1.58 -2.18
CA TYR A 15 -6.35 2.36 -1.10
C TYR A 15 -5.57 1.44 -0.16
N ASN A 16 -4.35 1.83 0.21
CA ASN A 16 -3.60 1.16 1.25
C ASN A 16 -3.94 1.78 2.61
N ASN A 17 -4.76 1.09 3.39
CA ASN A 17 -5.18 1.59 4.71
C ASN A 17 -4.07 1.54 5.77
N TYR A 18 -2.97 0.81 5.53
CA TYR A 18 -1.82 0.80 6.41
C TYR A 18 -0.88 1.98 6.11
N LEU A 19 -0.65 2.28 4.83
CA LEU A 19 0.18 3.40 4.38
C LEU A 19 -0.64 4.71 4.26
N GLY A 20 -1.38 5.08 5.31
CA GLY A 20 -2.05 6.39 5.39
C GLY A 20 -3.22 6.61 4.44
N TYR A 21 -3.91 5.54 4.03
CA TYR A 21 -4.99 5.57 3.04
C TYR A 21 -4.53 6.17 1.70
N THR A 22 -3.26 5.90 1.34
CA THR A 22 -2.69 6.32 0.06
C THR A 22 -3.36 5.55 -1.07
N GLU A 23 -3.78 6.27 -2.12
CA GLU A 23 -4.30 5.67 -3.34
C GLU A 23 -3.16 4.97 -4.08
N ILE A 24 -3.31 3.68 -4.37
CA ILE A 24 -2.37 2.93 -5.18
C ILE A 24 -2.71 3.20 -6.65
N GLY A 25 -1.87 4.02 -7.29
CA GLY A 25 -1.95 4.27 -8.72
C GLY A 25 -1.65 3.00 -9.52
N TRP A 26 -2.47 2.72 -10.54
CA TRP A 26 -2.23 1.67 -11.53
C TRP A 26 -1.82 0.31 -10.93
N PRO A 27 -2.66 -0.35 -10.11
CA PRO A 27 -2.34 -1.65 -9.49
C PRO A 27 -2.42 -2.83 -10.49
N ILE A 28 -2.07 -2.61 -11.76
CA ILE A 28 -2.13 -3.62 -12.81
C ILE A 28 -1.01 -4.63 -12.57
N PHE A 29 -1.32 -5.92 -12.66
CA PHE A 29 -0.41 -7.05 -12.35
C PHE A 29 0.02 -7.16 -10.88
N SER A 30 -0.51 -6.33 -9.99
CA SER A 30 -0.24 -6.39 -8.56
C SER A 30 -1.12 -7.39 -7.81
N PHE A 31 -1.86 -8.26 -8.50
CA PHE A 31 -2.79 -9.19 -7.85
C PHE A 31 -2.49 -10.65 -8.18
N TYR A 32 -2.36 -11.47 -7.14
CA TYR A 32 -2.18 -12.91 -7.28
C TYR A 32 -2.87 -13.64 -6.12
N ASN A 33 -3.75 -14.61 -6.44
CA ASN A 33 -4.48 -15.43 -5.46
C ASN A 33 -5.16 -14.65 -4.32
N GLY A 34 -5.76 -13.49 -4.62
CA GLY A 34 -6.47 -12.66 -3.64
C GLY A 34 -5.58 -11.73 -2.82
N TYR A 35 -4.26 -11.73 -3.09
CA TYR A 35 -3.32 -10.80 -2.50
C TYR A 35 -2.97 -9.68 -3.47
N PHE A 36 -2.79 -8.49 -2.93
CA PHE A 36 -2.03 -7.41 -3.52
C PHE A 36 -0.54 -7.62 -3.24
N ILE A 37 0.29 -7.53 -4.27
CA ILE A 37 1.75 -7.69 -4.22
C ILE A 37 2.39 -6.48 -4.90
N GLN A 38 3.29 -5.80 -4.20
CA GLN A 38 4.05 -4.69 -4.76
C GLN A 38 5.51 -4.80 -4.33
N ASN A 39 6.41 -4.67 -5.31
CA ASN A 39 7.83 -4.49 -5.09
C ASN A 39 8.11 -2.97 -5.04
N ILE A 40 8.73 -2.51 -3.96
CA ILE A 40 9.04 -1.09 -3.74
C ILE A 40 10.49 -0.90 -3.30
N GLU A 41 11.17 0.07 -3.90
CA GLU A 41 12.50 0.49 -3.47
C GLU A 41 12.45 1.16 -2.09
N PRO A 42 13.47 0.99 -1.22
CA PRO A 42 13.47 1.54 0.14
C PRO A 42 13.21 3.04 0.19
N ALA A 43 13.86 3.83 -0.68
CA ALA A 43 13.69 5.28 -0.73
C ALA A 43 12.26 5.70 -1.10
N ASN A 44 11.63 4.98 -2.04
CA ASN A 44 10.24 5.23 -2.44
C ASN A 44 9.26 4.88 -1.32
N LEU A 45 9.52 3.80 -0.57
CA LEU A 45 8.71 3.46 0.59
C LEU A 45 8.86 4.51 1.70
N LYS A 46 10.08 4.97 2.00
CA LYS A 46 10.30 6.06 2.96
C LYS A 46 9.54 7.32 2.59
N SER A 47 9.63 7.77 1.34
CA SER A 47 8.88 8.93 0.88
C SER A 47 7.37 8.75 1.03
N THR A 48 6.86 7.54 0.77
CA THR A 48 5.44 7.21 0.98
C THR A 48 5.06 7.30 2.46
N LEU A 49 5.89 6.76 3.36
CA LEU A 49 5.68 6.81 4.82
C LEU A 49 5.72 8.25 5.35
N GLU A 50 6.69 9.06 4.92
CA GLU A 50 6.80 10.47 5.30
C GLU A 50 5.59 11.29 4.86
N ASN A 51 5.08 11.02 3.65
CA ASN A 51 3.86 11.68 3.16
C ASN A 51 2.62 11.22 3.92
N ALA A 52 2.53 9.94 4.27
CA ALA A 52 1.46 9.41 5.12
C ALA A 52 1.47 10.05 6.52
N LEU A 53 2.64 10.21 7.14
CA LEU A 53 2.80 10.82 8.47
C LEU A 53 2.39 12.30 8.52
N LYS A 54 2.46 13.02 7.39
CA LYS A 54 1.96 14.41 7.26
C LYS A 54 0.43 14.50 7.14
N SER A 55 -0.26 13.37 6.99
CA SER A 55 -1.71 13.30 6.82
C SER A 55 -2.44 13.38 8.16
N ASN A 56 -3.58 14.09 8.18
CA ASN A 56 -4.47 14.15 9.36
C ASN A 56 -5.41 12.93 9.46
N LYS A 57 -5.17 11.87 8.69
CA LYS A 57 -6.03 10.67 8.62
C LYS A 57 -5.61 9.54 9.56
N LEU A 58 -4.42 9.65 10.15
CA LEU A 58 -3.84 8.61 11.00
C LEU A 58 -4.14 8.88 12.47
N THR A 59 -4.43 7.82 13.21
CA THR A 59 -4.42 7.81 14.69
C THR A 59 -2.99 7.94 15.22
N GLU A 60 -2.83 8.27 16.50
CA GLU A 60 -1.51 8.36 17.13
C GLU A 60 -0.78 7.01 17.15
N GLU A 61 -1.52 5.91 17.30
CA GLU A 61 -0.98 4.55 17.23
C GLU A 61 -0.45 4.24 15.83
N GLU A 62 -1.23 4.51 14.78
CA GLU A 62 -0.79 4.31 13.38
C GLU A 62 0.43 5.20 13.05
N LYS A 63 0.50 6.42 13.57
CA LYS A 63 1.68 7.28 13.39
C LYS A 63 2.93 6.68 14.05
N ALA A 64 2.81 6.15 15.26
CA ALA A 64 3.91 5.51 15.96
C ALA A 64 4.42 4.27 15.20
N GLU A 65 3.50 3.43 14.70
CA GLU A 65 3.85 2.27 13.87
C GLU A 65 4.57 2.68 12.58
N LEU A 66 4.04 3.65 11.83
CA LEU A 66 4.65 4.10 10.57
C LEU A 66 6.00 4.79 10.80
N THR A 67 6.16 5.51 11.91
CA THR A 67 7.46 6.10 12.29
C THR A 67 8.48 5.01 12.56
N THR A 68 8.12 4.01 13.36
CA THR A 68 8.98 2.86 13.66
C THR A 68 9.40 2.11 12.38
N LEU A 69 8.45 1.90 11.45
CA LEU A 69 8.74 1.28 10.17
C LEU A 69 9.69 2.13 9.32
N ALA A 70 9.46 3.45 9.23
CA ALA A 70 10.31 4.35 8.46
C ALA A 70 11.75 4.38 8.97
N GLU A 71 11.93 4.35 10.29
CA GLU A 71 13.24 4.31 10.96
C GLU A 71 13.96 2.97 10.74
N SER A 72 13.23 1.87 10.57
CA SER A 72 13.81 0.54 10.34
C SER A 72 14.34 0.32 8.92
N ILE A 73 13.98 1.17 7.96
CA ILE A 73 14.36 1.02 6.54
C ILE A 73 15.67 1.79 6.31
N HIS A 74 16.64 1.17 5.63
CA HIS A 74 17.86 1.83 5.17
C HIS A 74 17.86 2.01 3.65
N GLU A 75 18.53 3.05 3.16
CA GLU A 75 18.55 3.40 1.73
C GLU A 75 19.21 2.32 0.85
N ASN A 76 20.13 1.54 1.44
CA ASN A 76 20.86 0.46 0.77
C ASN A 76 20.21 -0.93 0.97
N ASP A 77 19.03 -0.99 1.58
CA ASP A 77 18.32 -2.26 1.72
C ASP A 77 17.89 -2.79 0.35
N ASN A 78 17.60 -4.10 0.30
CA ASN A 78 16.93 -4.66 -0.86
C ASN A 78 15.51 -4.10 -0.97
N ASN A 79 14.93 -4.24 -2.16
CA ASN A 79 13.53 -3.88 -2.36
C ASN A 79 12.61 -4.66 -1.41
N ILE A 80 11.59 -3.98 -0.95
CA ILE A 80 10.62 -4.48 0.02
C ILE A 80 9.42 -4.99 -0.76
N ILE A 81 8.91 -6.17 -0.37
CA ILE A 81 7.68 -6.73 -0.93
C ILE A 81 6.54 -6.44 0.02
N ILE A 82 5.60 -5.61 -0.42
CA ILE A 82 4.31 -5.43 0.26
C ILE A 82 3.41 -6.58 -0.19
N LEU A 83 3.05 -7.43 0.77
CA LEU A 83 2.06 -8.50 0.59
C LEU A 83 0.84 -8.18 1.44
N ALA A 84 -0.27 -7.82 0.80
CA ALA A 84 -1.49 -7.42 1.49
C ALA A 84 -2.68 -8.25 1.01
N LYS A 85 -3.51 -8.73 1.93
CA LYS A 85 -4.78 -9.38 1.57
C LYS A 85 -5.82 -8.31 1.27
N LEU A 86 -6.57 -8.48 0.19
CA LEU A 86 -7.70 -7.60 -0.11
C LEU A 86 -8.77 -7.74 0.99
N LYS A 87 -9.16 -6.62 1.59
CA LYS A 87 -10.31 -6.56 2.49
C LYS A 87 -11.59 -6.68 1.65
N HIS A 88 -12.52 -7.51 2.14
CA HIS A 88 -13.82 -7.76 1.51
C HIS A 88 -14.87 -6.81 2.09
#